data_AF-A0A7J0EB73-F1
#
_entry.id   AF-A0A7J0EB73-F1
#
_cell.length_a   1.000
_cell.length_b   1.000
_cell.length_c   1.000
_cell.angle_alpha   90.00
_cell.angle_beta   90.00
_cell.angle_gamma   90.00
#
_symmetry.space_group_name_H-M   'P 1'
#
loop_
_entity.id
_entity.type
_entity.pdbx_description
1 polymer ?
#
loop_
_entity_poly.entity_id
_entity_poly.type
_entity_poly.pdbx_seq_one_letter_code
_entity_poly.pdbx_strand_id
1 'polypeptide(L)'
;MEGAAEKVSQLNPNAREWNPSVDSPEENRCLYITFSNGFPLTAYQIYWFFHRFITFGFACTPLYFVWEKVIGMHDTKSMCLRALVRLPVVIPIWFLAIIFPFFGPINSAVGALLVSFTVYIIPALAHMLTYRKASARLNAAEKPPAFLPSWTAMYIVNIFVVGWVLVVGFGFGGWASMTNFVRQVDTFGLFARCYQCKPPTPPKH
;
A
#
# COMPACT_ATOMS: atom_id res chain seq x y z
N MET A 1 15.74 58.43 6.52
CA MET A 1 14.41 57.97 6.08
C MET A 1 14.57 57.50 4.64
N GLU A 2 14.85 56.23 4.42
CA GLU A 2 14.78 55.63 3.09
C GLU A 2 13.99 54.33 3.23
N GLY A 3 12.87 54.29 2.50
CA GLY A 3 11.76 53.37 2.70
C GLY A 3 12.09 51.94 2.31
N ALA A 4 11.58 51.01 3.10
CA ALA A 4 11.55 49.60 2.78
C ALA A 4 10.77 49.38 1.48
N ALA A 5 11.45 48.95 0.42
CA ALA A 5 10.83 48.53 -0.82
C ALA A 5 9.99 47.28 -0.56
N GLU A 6 8.68 47.45 -0.68
CA GLU A 6 7.68 46.39 -0.65
C GLU A 6 7.95 45.40 -1.79
N LYS A 7 8.36 44.17 -1.45
CA LYS A 7 8.43 43.06 -2.42
C LYS A 7 7.01 42.71 -2.85
N VAL A 8 6.52 43.37 -3.91
CA VAL A 8 5.31 42.98 -4.60
C VAL A 8 5.46 41.53 -5.04
N SER A 9 4.60 40.67 -4.52
CA SER A 9 4.54 39.25 -4.86
C SER A 9 4.40 39.09 -6.37
N GLN A 10 5.43 38.55 -7.04
CA GLN A 10 5.42 38.25 -8.47
C GLN A 10 4.57 37.00 -8.80
N LEU A 11 3.36 36.93 -8.25
CA LEU A 11 2.41 35.87 -8.57
C LEU A 11 1.48 36.41 -9.65
N ASN A 12 1.58 35.86 -10.86
CA ASN A 12 0.65 36.14 -11.95
C ASN A 12 -0.72 35.52 -11.61
N PRO A 13 -1.77 36.31 -11.33
CA PRO A 13 -3.09 35.79 -10.97
C PRO A 13 -3.79 35.07 -12.14
N ASN A 14 -3.29 35.24 -13.36
CA ASN A 14 -3.79 34.60 -14.58
C ASN A 14 -2.84 33.52 -15.10
N ALA A 15 -1.92 33.01 -14.26
CA ALA A 15 -1.07 31.90 -14.64
C ALA A 15 -1.92 30.67 -15.00
N ARG A 16 -1.62 30.04 -16.14
CA ARG A 16 -2.30 28.82 -16.56
C ARG A 16 -2.16 27.74 -15.49
N GLU A 17 -3.17 26.90 -15.37
CA GLU A 17 -3.16 25.72 -14.50
C GLU A 17 -1.93 24.87 -14.85
N TRP A 18 -1.11 24.59 -13.84
CA TRP A 18 0.08 23.78 -14.03
C TRP A 18 -0.31 22.31 -14.13
N ASN A 19 -0.04 21.71 -15.29
CA ASN A 19 -0.29 20.31 -15.53
C ASN A 19 1.04 19.54 -15.48
N PRO A 20 1.28 18.71 -14.44
CA PRO A 20 2.53 17.97 -14.28
C PRO A 20 2.86 17.07 -15.48
N SER A 21 1.85 16.63 -16.24
CA SER A 21 2.05 15.79 -17.43
C SER A 21 2.58 16.56 -18.65
N VAL A 22 2.40 17.88 -18.69
CA VAL A 22 2.70 18.74 -19.84
C VAL A 22 3.83 19.73 -19.56
N ASP A 23 3.93 20.23 -18.32
CA ASP A 23 4.69 21.45 -18.00
C ASP A 23 6.07 21.24 -17.36
N SER A 24 6.44 20.00 -16.99
CA SER A 24 7.74 19.71 -16.37
C SER A 24 8.40 18.44 -16.91
N PRO A 25 9.74 18.41 -17.01
CA PRO A 25 10.49 17.17 -17.18
C PRO A 25 10.09 16.16 -16.09
N GLU A 26 9.93 14.88 -16.46
CA GLU A 26 9.46 13.80 -15.58
C GLU A 26 10.28 13.68 -14.28
N GLU A 27 11.54 14.11 -14.29
CA GLU A 27 12.46 14.13 -13.15
C GLU A 27 11.95 14.95 -11.95
N ASN A 28 11.21 16.03 -12.18
CA ASN A 28 10.72 16.85 -11.08
C ASN A 28 9.41 16.33 -10.47
N ARG A 29 8.70 15.40 -11.13
CA ARG A 29 7.34 14.99 -10.72
C ARG A 29 7.27 14.33 -9.34
N CYS A 30 8.33 13.63 -8.94
CA CYS A 30 8.41 12.95 -7.66
C CYS A 30 8.76 13.89 -6.48
N LEU A 31 9.21 15.12 -6.76
CA LEU A 31 9.70 16.08 -5.78
C LEU A 31 8.74 17.27 -5.57
N TYR A 32 7.42 17.11 -5.76
CA TYR A 32 6.46 18.24 -5.70
C TYR A 32 5.58 18.29 -4.45
N ILE A 33 5.94 17.59 -3.37
CA ILE A 33 5.25 17.79 -2.07
C ILE A 33 5.84 19.00 -1.32
N THR A 34 7.00 19.54 -1.70
CA THR A 34 7.58 20.72 -1.04
C THR A 34 7.55 21.94 -1.94
N PHE A 35 6.36 22.48 -2.17
CA PHE A 35 6.13 23.70 -2.95
C PHE A 35 6.20 23.46 -4.46
N SER A 36 5.04 23.63 -5.09
CA SER A 36 4.98 24.05 -6.48
C SER A 36 6.06 25.09 -6.73
N ASN A 37 6.91 24.89 -7.74
CA ASN A 37 7.98 25.82 -8.15
C ASN A 37 7.37 27.15 -8.69
N GLY A 38 6.56 27.85 -7.89
CA GLY A 38 5.90 29.11 -8.22
C GLY A 38 4.54 29.01 -8.93
N PHE A 39 3.97 27.82 -9.15
CA PHE A 39 2.67 27.66 -9.83
C PHE A 39 1.49 27.51 -8.86
N PRO A 40 0.28 27.99 -9.21
CA PRO A 40 -0.91 27.79 -8.38
C PRO A 40 -1.31 26.30 -8.35
N LEU A 41 -1.48 25.76 -7.14
CA LEU A 41 -2.05 24.42 -6.91
C LEU A 41 -3.56 24.47 -7.10
N THR A 42 -4.14 23.41 -7.69
CA THR A 42 -5.60 23.33 -7.85
C THR A 42 -6.27 22.86 -6.57
N ALA A 43 -7.54 23.25 -6.38
CA ALA A 43 -8.33 22.81 -5.23
C ALA A 43 -8.40 21.27 -5.13
N TYR A 44 -8.42 20.58 -6.27
CA TYR A 44 -8.36 19.12 -6.34
C TYR A 44 -7.03 18.56 -5.81
N GLN A 45 -5.88 19.11 -6.21
CA GLN A 45 -4.57 18.63 -5.73
C GLN A 45 -4.43 18.81 -4.22
N ILE A 46 -4.88 19.95 -3.69
CA ILE A 46 -4.90 20.23 -2.26
C ILE A 46 -5.82 19.24 -1.53
N TYR A 47 -7.03 19.03 -2.05
CA TYR A 47 -7.97 18.05 -1.51
C TYR A 47 -7.37 16.63 -1.49
N TRP A 48 -6.77 16.18 -2.59
CA TRP A 48 -6.16 14.86 -2.67
C TRP A 48 -5.00 14.69 -1.70
N PHE A 49 -4.19 15.73 -1.50
CA PHE A 49 -3.13 15.70 -0.51
C PHE A 49 -3.67 15.44 0.91
N PHE A 50 -4.66 16.23 1.35
CA PHE A 50 -5.27 16.05 2.67
C PHE A 50 -6.01 14.71 2.78
N HIS A 51 -6.73 14.31 1.73
CA HIS A 51 -7.38 13.01 1.68
C HIS A 51 -6.37 11.87 1.85
N ARG A 52 -5.20 11.94 1.20
CA ARG A 52 -4.13 10.92 1.34
C ARG A 52 -3.56 10.89 2.76
N PHE A 53 -3.37 12.04 3.40
CA PHE A 53 -2.91 12.12 4.79
C PHE A 53 -3.91 11.48 5.76
N ILE A 54 -5.20 11.79 5.60
CA ILE A 54 -6.28 11.23 6.43
C ILE A 54 -6.40 9.72 6.21
N THR A 55 -6.39 9.28 4.94
CA THR A 55 -6.46 7.85 4.57
C THR A 55 -5.30 7.07 5.18
N PHE A 56 -4.09 7.62 5.16
CA PHE A 56 -2.92 6.99 5.78
C PHE A 56 -3.09 6.82 7.30
N GLY A 57 -3.59 7.86 7.99
CA GLY A 57 -3.88 7.79 9.42
C GLY A 57 -4.89 6.68 9.76
N PHE A 58 -5.98 6.58 8.99
CA PHE A 58 -6.96 5.51 9.17
C PHE A 58 -6.38 4.12 8.87
N ALA A 59 -5.60 3.97 7.81
CA ALA A 59 -4.99 2.68 7.44
C ALA A 59 -3.99 2.17 8.50
N CYS A 60 -3.25 3.07 9.16
CA CYS A 60 -2.29 2.71 10.20
C CYS A 60 -2.93 2.45 11.58
N THR A 61 -4.18 2.89 11.79
CA THR A 61 -4.89 2.72 13.07
C THR A 61 -4.99 1.26 13.56
N PRO A 62 -5.40 0.26 12.74
CA PRO A 62 -5.39 -1.14 13.18
C PRO A 62 -3.98 -1.65 13.51
N LEU A 63 -2.94 -1.20 12.78
CA LEU A 63 -1.55 -1.56 13.07
C LEU A 63 -1.10 -1.02 14.42
N TYR A 64 -1.45 0.23 14.74
CA TYR A 64 -1.16 0.80 16.06
C TYR A 64 -1.85 0.00 17.18
N PHE A 65 -3.08 -0.43 16.97
CA PHE A 65 -3.82 -1.18 17.97
C PHE A 65 -3.19 -2.56 18.24
N VAL A 66 -2.82 -3.28 17.18
CA VAL A 66 -2.11 -4.56 17.29
C VAL A 66 -0.74 -4.35 17.95
N TRP A 67 0.01 -3.33 17.54
CA TRP A 67 1.33 -3.03 18.09
C TRP A 67 1.27 -2.63 19.57
N GLU A 68 0.34 -1.75 19.96
CA GLU A 68 0.13 -1.37 21.36
C GLU A 68 -0.22 -2.59 22.23
N LYS A 69 -0.96 -3.56 21.67
CA LYS A 69 -1.28 -4.82 22.34
C LYS A 69 -0.07 -5.75 22.47
N VAL A 70 0.79 -5.82 21.45
CA VAL A 70 2.05 -6.58 21.49
C VAL A 70 3.01 -6.01 22.54
N ILE A 71 3.07 -4.69 22.67
CA ILE A 71 3.92 -3.99 23.67
C ILE A 71 3.28 -4.01 25.08
N GLY A 72 2.00 -4.39 25.21
CA GLY A 72 1.31 -4.46 26.50
C GLY A 72 0.99 -3.09 27.13
N MET A 73 1.10 -2.01 26.35
CA MET A 73 0.86 -0.64 26.81
C MET A 73 -0.59 -0.16 26.66
N HIS A 74 -1.50 -1.07 26.30
CA HIS A 74 -2.89 -0.76 25.92
C HIS A 74 -3.67 0.03 27.00
N ASP A 75 -3.38 -0.20 28.28
CA ASP A 75 -4.11 0.39 29.41
C ASP A 75 -3.50 1.69 29.98
N THR A 76 -2.42 2.21 29.39
CA THR A 76 -1.79 3.44 29.88
C THR A 76 -2.57 4.71 29.49
N LYS A 77 -2.83 5.58 30.46
CA LYS A 77 -3.55 6.86 30.27
C LYS A 77 -2.71 7.97 29.60
N SER A 78 -1.39 7.79 29.48
CA SER A 78 -0.49 8.81 28.95
C SER A 78 -0.46 8.83 27.42
N MET A 79 -1.03 9.89 26.82
CA MET A 79 -1.06 10.07 25.36
C MET A 79 0.34 10.21 24.75
N CYS A 80 1.28 10.85 25.46
CA CYS A 80 2.65 11.01 24.98
C CYS A 80 3.38 9.67 24.85
N LEU A 81 3.21 8.76 25.83
CA LEU A 81 3.86 7.45 25.81
C LEU A 81 3.30 6.57 24.67
N ARG A 82 1.98 6.63 24.44
CA ARG A 82 1.35 5.96 23.28
C ARG A 82 1.84 6.52 21.95
N ALA A 83 2.05 7.84 21.85
CA ALA A 83 2.61 8.45 20.64
C ALA A 83 4.04 7.93 20.35
N LEU A 84 4.89 7.85 21.38
CA LEU A 84 6.25 7.31 21.25
C LEU A 84 6.24 5.84 20.82
N VAL A 85 5.35 5.01 21.36
CA VAL A 85 5.26 3.59 20.99
C VAL A 85 4.74 3.38 19.56
N ARG A 86 4.05 4.35 18.96
CA ARG A 86 3.64 4.27 17.55
C ARG A 86 4.76 4.62 16.58
N LEU A 87 5.77 5.40 17.00
CA LEU A 87 6.88 5.81 16.13
C LEU A 87 7.63 4.62 15.50
N PRO A 88 7.97 3.53 16.23
CA PRO A 88 8.57 2.33 15.64
C PRO A 88 7.76 1.66 14.52
N VAL A 89 6.44 1.90 14.44
CA VAL A 89 5.58 1.37 13.36
C VAL A 89 5.60 2.31 12.16
N VAL A 90 5.50 3.62 12.40
CA VAL A 90 5.42 4.63 11.33
C VAL A 90 6.75 4.86 10.64
N ILE A 91 7.85 4.90 11.39
CA ILE A 91 9.18 5.21 10.86
C ILE A 91 9.60 4.23 9.75
N PRO A 92 9.49 2.89 9.92
CA PRO A 92 9.81 1.96 8.86
C PRO A 92 8.91 2.11 7.64
N ILE A 93 7.60 2.31 7.82
CA ILE A 93 6.64 2.49 6.72
C ILE A 93 7.00 3.75 5.91
N TRP A 94 7.27 4.85 6.61
CA TRP A 94 7.68 6.11 5.99
C TRP A 94 9.03 5.99 5.27
N PHE A 95 10.01 5.31 5.88
CA PHE A 95 11.33 5.09 5.31
C PHE A 95 11.28 4.19 4.07
N LEU A 96 10.51 3.09 4.14
CA LEU A 96 10.26 2.19 3.00
C LEU A 96 9.56 2.94 1.85
N ALA A 97 8.63 3.85 2.16
CA ALA A 97 7.96 4.67 1.15
C ALA A 97 8.91 5.65 0.45
N ILE A 98 9.96 6.12 1.13
CA ILE A 98 11.00 6.98 0.54
C ILE A 98 11.94 6.18 -0.35
N ILE A 99 12.36 4.99 0.08
CA ILE A 99 13.31 4.15 -0.66
C ILE A 99 12.65 3.48 -1.87
N PHE A 100 11.39 3.04 -1.73
CA PHE A 100 10.70 2.26 -2.74
C PHE A 100 9.36 2.91 -3.16
N PRO A 101 9.38 3.87 -4.10
CA PRO A 101 8.15 4.48 -4.63
C PRO A 101 7.39 3.56 -5.63
N PHE A 102 7.63 2.24 -5.58
CA PHE A 102 7.13 1.25 -6.54
C PHE A 102 5.75 0.71 -6.16
N PHE A 103 4.71 1.53 -6.22
CA PHE A 103 3.35 1.13 -5.81
C PHE A 103 2.81 -0.11 -6.54
N GLY A 104 3.17 -0.32 -7.81
CA GLY A 104 2.73 -1.48 -8.60
C GLY A 104 3.32 -2.80 -8.07
N PRO A 105 4.66 -2.97 -8.09
CA PRO A 105 5.31 -4.16 -7.54
C PRO A 105 4.98 -4.42 -6.08
N ILE A 106 4.96 -3.38 -5.22
CA ILE A 106 4.63 -3.52 -3.80
C ILE A 106 3.21 -4.07 -3.64
N ASN A 107 2.23 -3.50 -4.33
CA ASN A 107 0.85 -3.97 -4.26
C ASN A 107 0.70 -5.41 -4.78
N SER A 108 1.43 -5.77 -5.84
CA SER A 108 1.41 -7.15 -6.36
C SER A 108 2.08 -8.14 -5.41
N ALA A 109 3.20 -7.77 -4.77
CA ALA A 109 3.91 -8.61 -3.83
C ALA A 109 3.11 -8.79 -2.52
N VAL A 110 2.56 -7.70 -1.99
CA VAL A 110 1.66 -7.76 -0.82
C VAL A 110 0.40 -8.56 -1.15
N GLY A 111 -0.14 -8.44 -2.37
CA GLY A 111 -1.26 -9.26 -2.83
C GLY A 111 -0.93 -10.75 -2.89
N ALA A 112 0.15 -11.13 -3.57
CA ALA A 112 0.55 -12.52 -3.74
C ALA A 112 0.94 -13.21 -2.42
N LEU A 113 1.42 -12.44 -1.44
CA LEU A 113 1.79 -12.95 -0.12
C LEU A 113 0.60 -12.82 0.85
N LEU A 114 0.33 -11.60 1.29
CA LEU A 114 -0.56 -11.34 2.43
C LEU A 114 -2.02 -11.66 2.10
N VAL A 115 -2.51 -11.28 0.92
CA VAL A 115 -3.91 -11.54 0.54
C VAL A 115 -4.14 -13.03 0.29
N SER A 116 -3.19 -13.72 -0.36
CA SER A 116 -3.27 -15.17 -0.58
C SER A 116 -3.40 -15.95 0.72
N PHE A 117 -2.63 -15.60 1.76
CA PHE A 117 -2.74 -16.26 3.06
C PHE A 117 -4.02 -15.89 3.81
N THR A 118 -4.35 -14.60 3.88
CA THR A 118 -5.44 -14.11 4.76
C THR A 118 -6.83 -14.34 4.20
N VAL A 119 -7.01 -14.28 2.87
CA VAL A 119 -8.33 -14.38 2.24
C VAL A 119 -8.65 -15.81 1.79
N TYR A 120 -7.65 -16.60 1.42
CA TYR A 120 -7.88 -17.93 0.87
C TYR A 120 -7.36 -19.05 1.77
N ILE A 121 -6.06 -19.07 2.07
CA ILE A 121 -5.45 -20.22 2.75
C ILE A 121 -5.93 -20.35 4.19
N ILE A 122 -5.83 -19.29 5.00
CA ILE A 122 -6.21 -19.33 6.42
C ILE A 122 -7.70 -19.64 6.59
N PRO A 123 -8.65 -18.97 5.90
CA PRO A 123 -10.07 -19.28 6.06
C PRO A 123 -10.42 -20.71 5.62
N ALA A 124 -9.87 -21.20 4.51
CA ALA A 124 -10.12 -22.56 4.04
C ALA A 124 -9.55 -23.61 5.00
N LEU A 125 -8.34 -23.40 5.53
CA LEU A 125 -7.76 -24.26 6.56
C LEU A 125 -8.57 -24.21 7.86
N ALA A 126 -8.97 -23.02 8.31
CA ALA A 126 -9.79 -22.85 9.50
C ALA A 126 -11.14 -23.57 9.37
N HIS A 127 -11.78 -23.50 8.19
CA HIS A 127 -13.00 -24.23 7.90
C HIS A 127 -12.80 -25.75 7.99
N MET A 128 -11.73 -26.28 7.39
CA MET A 128 -11.40 -27.71 7.46
C MET A 128 -11.04 -28.17 8.89
N LEU A 129 -10.36 -27.33 9.67
CA LEU A 129 -10.03 -27.66 11.07
C LEU A 129 -11.28 -27.66 11.95
N THR A 130 -12.18 -26.69 11.75
CA THR A 130 -13.41 -26.52 12.53
C THR A 130 -14.38 -27.69 12.31
N TYR A 131 -14.58 -28.11 11.06
CA TYR A 131 -15.54 -29.16 10.72
C TYR A 131 -14.94 -30.57 10.65
N ARG A 132 -13.74 -30.79 11.23
CA ARG A 132 -13.05 -32.09 11.16
C ARG A 132 -13.84 -33.19 11.86
N LYS A 133 -14.43 -32.87 13.01
CA LYS A 133 -15.19 -33.82 13.83
C LYS A 133 -16.61 -34.02 13.27
N ALA A 134 -17.14 -35.23 13.41
CA ALA A 134 -18.50 -35.56 12.97
C ALA A 134 -19.55 -34.78 13.79
N SER A 135 -19.32 -34.59 15.09
CA SER A 135 -20.17 -33.80 15.97
C SER A 135 -20.25 -32.32 15.56
N ALA A 136 -19.14 -31.74 15.11
CA ALA A 136 -19.10 -30.35 14.63
C ALA A 136 -19.86 -30.15 13.31
N ARG A 137 -19.93 -31.19 12.46
CA ARG A 137 -20.69 -31.16 11.19
C ARG A 137 -22.20 -31.28 11.41
N LEU A 138 -22.61 -32.08 12.39
CA LEU A 138 -24.03 -32.26 12.74
C LEU A 138 -24.60 -31.00 13.41
N ASN A 139 -23.80 -30.34 14.25
CA ASN A 139 -24.16 -29.11 14.95
C ASN A 139 -23.80 -27.83 14.18
N ALA A 140 -23.46 -27.94 12.89
CA ALA A 140 -23.11 -26.78 12.08
C ALA A 140 -24.32 -25.87 11.89
N ALA A 141 -24.18 -24.60 12.25
CA ALA A 141 -25.22 -23.59 12.03
C ALA A 141 -25.50 -23.37 10.54
N GLU A 142 -24.44 -23.40 9.72
CA GLU A 142 -24.51 -23.33 8.26
C GLU A 142 -24.26 -24.72 7.68
N LYS A 143 -25.29 -25.34 7.12
CA LYS A 143 -25.15 -26.60 6.37
C LYS A 143 -24.59 -26.30 4.97
N PRO A 144 -23.91 -27.27 4.33
CA PRO A 144 -23.41 -27.07 2.98
C PRO A 144 -24.53 -26.61 2.02
N PRO A 145 -24.20 -25.71 1.08
CA PRO A 145 -25.19 -25.10 0.19
C PRO A 145 -25.92 -26.19 -0.61
N ALA A 146 -27.19 -25.94 -0.95
CA ALA A 146 -28.07 -26.93 -1.59
C ALA A 146 -27.48 -27.56 -2.88
N PHE A 147 -26.59 -26.83 -3.57
CA PHE A 147 -25.90 -27.30 -4.77
C PHE A 147 -24.75 -28.29 -4.49
N LEU A 148 -24.13 -28.23 -3.31
CA LEU A 148 -23.04 -29.13 -2.89
C LEU A 148 -23.28 -29.64 -1.47
N PRO A 149 -24.31 -30.48 -1.23
CA PRO A 149 -24.73 -30.90 0.11
C PRO A 149 -23.72 -31.84 0.82
N SER A 150 -22.63 -32.21 0.16
CA SER A 150 -21.62 -33.12 0.70
C SER A 150 -20.50 -32.36 1.40
N TRP A 151 -20.30 -32.65 2.69
CA TRP A 151 -19.15 -32.18 3.45
C TRP A 151 -17.82 -32.64 2.84
N THR A 152 -17.76 -33.85 2.29
CA THR A 152 -16.55 -34.35 1.61
C THR A 152 -16.23 -33.50 0.38
N ALA A 153 -17.25 -33.12 -0.40
CA ALA A 153 -17.05 -32.24 -1.56
C ALA A 153 -16.53 -30.85 -1.14
N MET A 154 -17.07 -30.28 -0.05
CA MET A 154 -16.59 -29.01 0.51
C MET A 154 -15.10 -29.08 0.94
N TYR A 155 -14.69 -30.21 1.52
CA TYR A 155 -13.27 -30.43 1.85
C TYR A 155 -12.39 -30.52 0.61
N ILE A 156 -12.82 -31.24 -0.42
CA ILE A 156 -12.08 -31.35 -1.68
C ILE A 156 -11.91 -29.96 -2.31
N VAL A 157 -12.97 -29.15 -2.34
CA VAL A 157 -12.93 -27.77 -2.84
C VAL A 157 -11.96 -26.92 -2.03
N ASN A 158 -12.01 -26.97 -0.69
CA ASN A 158 -11.09 -26.21 0.15
C ASN A 158 -9.62 -26.64 -0.04
N ILE A 159 -9.35 -27.95 -0.13
CA ILE A 159 -8.01 -28.47 -0.42
C ILE A 159 -7.54 -27.99 -1.79
N PHE A 160 -8.43 -28.02 -2.79
CA PHE A 160 -8.12 -27.54 -4.13
C PHE A 160 -7.80 -26.03 -4.12
N VAL A 161 -8.61 -25.21 -3.45
CA VAL A 161 -8.37 -23.76 -3.33
C VAL A 161 -7.04 -23.49 -2.64
N VAL A 162 -6.75 -24.16 -1.52
CA VAL A 162 -5.48 -24.01 -0.80
C VAL A 162 -4.30 -24.38 -1.69
N GLY A 163 -4.35 -25.57 -2.33
CA GLY A 163 -3.28 -26.04 -3.21
C GLY A 163 -3.08 -25.13 -4.42
N TRP A 164 -4.16 -24.75 -5.10
CA TRP A 164 -4.14 -23.85 -6.25
C TRP A 164 -3.58 -22.48 -5.90
N VAL A 165 -4.07 -21.86 -4.82
CA VAL A 165 -3.60 -20.53 -4.40
C VAL A 165 -2.15 -20.58 -3.92
N LEU A 166 -1.70 -21.67 -3.29
CA LEU A 166 -0.30 -21.85 -2.93
C LEU A 166 0.61 -21.96 -4.16
N VAL A 167 0.22 -22.73 -5.18
CA VAL A 167 1.05 -22.92 -6.38
C VAL A 167 0.99 -21.72 -7.31
N VAL A 168 -0.21 -21.26 -7.65
CA VAL A 168 -0.42 -20.21 -8.66
C VAL A 168 -0.31 -18.82 -8.05
N GLY A 169 -0.97 -18.58 -6.91
CA GLY A 169 -0.96 -17.28 -6.25
C GLY A 169 0.39 -16.98 -5.60
N PHE A 170 0.76 -17.78 -4.60
CA PHE A 170 1.99 -17.58 -3.83
C PHE A 170 3.23 -18.00 -4.61
N GLY A 171 3.23 -19.18 -5.24
CA GLY A 171 4.36 -19.69 -5.99
C GLY A 171 4.68 -18.85 -7.23
N PHE A 172 3.91 -19.03 -8.30
CA PHE A 172 4.16 -18.33 -9.57
C PHE A 172 3.94 -16.81 -9.46
N GLY A 173 2.83 -16.39 -8.84
CA GLY A 173 2.50 -14.97 -8.66
C GLY A 173 3.49 -14.24 -7.74
N GLY A 174 3.89 -14.86 -6.62
CA GLY A 174 4.90 -14.32 -5.73
C GLY A 174 6.29 -14.26 -6.40
N TRP A 175 6.69 -15.29 -7.13
CA TRP A 175 7.95 -15.29 -7.90
C TRP A 175 7.98 -14.17 -8.95
N ALA A 176 6.93 -14.04 -9.76
CA ALA A 176 6.84 -12.99 -10.78
C ALA A 176 6.84 -11.58 -10.16
N SER A 177 6.13 -11.40 -9.03
CA SER A 177 6.06 -10.12 -8.34
C SER A 177 7.40 -9.74 -7.71
N MET A 178 8.08 -10.70 -7.07
CA MET A 178 9.38 -10.48 -6.42
C MET A 178 10.48 -10.24 -7.46
N THR A 179 10.51 -11.00 -8.55
CA THR A 179 11.49 -10.80 -9.62
C THR A 179 11.30 -9.45 -10.34
N ASN A 180 10.05 -9.02 -10.54
CA ASN A 180 9.76 -7.69 -11.07
C ASN A 180 10.16 -6.59 -10.07
N PHE A 181 9.95 -6.79 -8.78
CA PHE A 181 10.41 -5.87 -7.73
C PHE A 181 11.93 -5.75 -7.74
N VAL A 182 12.67 -6.86 -7.67
CA VAL A 182 14.14 -6.86 -7.70
C VAL A 182 14.68 -6.20 -8.96
N ARG A 183 14.13 -6.51 -10.14
CA ARG A 183 14.52 -5.86 -11.40
C ARG A 183 14.32 -4.35 -11.36
N GLN A 184 13.24 -3.86 -10.73
CA GLN A 184 13.01 -2.42 -10.58
C GLN A 184 14.01 -1.79 -9.62
N VAL A 185 14.37 -2.47 -8.54
CA VAL A 185 15.44 -2.03 -7.64
C VAL A 185 16.78 -1.96 -8.37
N ASP A 186 17.13 -2.97 -9.15
CA ASP A 186 18.39 -3.00 -9.91
C ASP A 186 18.45 -1.95 -11.02
N THR A 187 17.30 -1.66 -11.67
CA THR A 187 17.23 -0.70 -12.79
C THR A 187 17.24 0.76 -12.34
N PHE A 188 16.52 1.06 -11.26
CA PHE A 188 16.30 2.44 -10.81
C PHE A 188 17.17 2.83 -9.60
N GLY A 189 17.76 1.86 -8.88
CA GLY A 189 18.51 2.07 -7.65
C GLY A 189 17.62 2.34 -6.44
N LEU A 190 18.21 2.29 -5.23
CA LEU A 190 17.51 2.52 -3.94
C LEU A 190 17.07 3.98 -3.71
N PHE A 191 17.48 4.91 -4.60
CA PHE A 191 17.14 6.34 -4.56
C PHE A 191 17.01 6.90 -5.98
N ALA A 192 16.11 6.34 -6.78
CA ALA A 192 15.86 6.81 -8.13
C ALA A 192 15.37 8.28 -8.12
N ARG A 193 16.06 9.18 -8.84
CA ARG A 193 15.63 10.59 -8.97
C ARG A 193 14.35 10.76 -9.80
N CYS A 194 14.01 9.81 -10.67
CA CYS A 194 12.83 9.87 -11.54
C CYS A 194 12.15 8.49 -11.65
N TYR A 195 10.86 8.40 -11.29
CA TYR A 195 10.01 7.23 -11.52
C TYR A 195 9.12 7.49 -12.75
N GLN A 196 9.09 6.57 -13.71
CA GLN A 196 8.37 6.66 -15.00
C GLN A 196 8.98 7.56 -16.10
N CYS A 197 10.26 7.92 -16.01
CA CYS A 197 10.92 8.60 -17.13
C CYS A 197 10.87 7.72 -18.41
N LYS A 198 10.41 8.28 -19.54
CA LYS A 198 10.52 7.58 -20.84
C LYS A 198 11.98 7.21 -21.13
N PRO A 199 12.26 6.00 -21.68
CA PRO A 199 13.61 5.65 -22.07
C PRO A 199 14.15 6.69 -23.07
N PRO A 200 15.43 7.10 -22.96
CA PRO A 200 16.00 8.08 -23.87
C PRO A 200 15.85 7.56 -25.31
N THR A 201 15.24 8.38 -26.17
CA THR A 201 15.14 8.08 -27.60
C THR A 201 16.55 7.87 -28.16
N PRO A 202 16.82 6.77 -28.87
CA PRO A 202 18.12 6.53 -29.45
C PRO A 202 18.48 7.69 -30.41
N PRO A 203 19.76 8.11 -30.44
CA PRO A 203 20.19 9.21 -31.29
C PRO A 203 19.87 8.86 -32.75
N LYS A 204 19.16 9.76 -33.44
CA LYS A 204 19.03 9.70 -34.88
C LYS A 204 20.39 10.03 -35.47
N HIS A 205 21.00 9.06 -36.13
CA HIS A 205 22.17 9.26 -36.98
C HIS A 205 21.79 10.06 -38.23
#